data_AF-A0A3D5UW87-F1
#
_entry.id   AF-A0A3D5UW87-F1
#
_cell.length_a   1.000
_cell.length_b   1.000
_cell.length_c   1.000
_cell.angle_alpha   90.00
_cell.angle_beta   90.00
_cell.angle_gamma   90.00
#
_symmetry.space_group_name_H-M   'P 1'
#
loop_
_entity.id
_entity.type
_entity.pdbx_description
1 polymer ?
#
loop_
_entity_poly.entity_id
_entity_poly.type
_entity_poly.pdbx_seq_one_letter_code
_entity_poly.pdbx_strand_id
1 'polypeptide(L)' 'IPRKLHLHARSLDIAHPDGGRLFLEAELPPHMKTSWKLLGFDERDAKDAFAGLEE' A
#
# COMPACT_ATOMS: atom_id res chain seq x y z
N ILE A 1 -8.87 0.86 -17.27
CA ILE A 1 -8.94 1.13 -15.81
C ILE A 1 -10.38 0.92 -15.33
N PRO A 2 -10.64 0.05 -14.35
CA PRO A 2 -12.00 -0.24 -13.87
C PRO A 2 -12.66 0.97 -13.18
N ARG A 3 -13.99 1.12 -13.30
CA ARG A 3 -14.76 2.19 -12.61
C ARG A 3 -15.05 1.82 -11.14
N LYS A 4 -13.99 1.61 -10.36
CA LYS A 4 -14.03 1.35 -8.91
C LYS A 4 -13.10 2.31 -8.19
N LEU A 5 -13.28 2.47 -6.88
CA LEU A 5 -12.39 3.30 -6.07
C LEU A 5 -10.97 2.71 -6.07
N HIS A 6 -9.98 3.50 -6.48
CA HIS A 6 -8.55 3.17 -6.42
C HIS A 6 -7.93 3.72 -5.13
N LEU A 7 -8.54 3.41 -3.99
CA LEU A 7 -8.05 3.73 -2.66
C LEU A 7 -7.98 2.43 -1.87
N HIS A 8 -6.79 2.07 -1.40
CA HIS A 8 -6.53 0.81 -0.71
C HIS A 8 -5.58 1.04 0.46
N ALA A 9 -6.02 0.71 1.67
CA ALA A 9 -5.16 0.67 2.84
C ALA A 9 -4.27 -0.58 2.77
N ARG A 10 -3.08 -0.45 2.17
CA ARG A 10 -2.14 -1.55 1.93
C ARG A 10 -1.44 -2.00 3.20
N SER A 11 -1.11 -1.09 4.10
CA SER A 11 -0.41 -1.39 5.36
C SER A 11 -1.13 -0.80 6.57
N LEU A 12 -1.06 -1.53 7.68
CA LEU A 12 -1.53 -1.10 9.00
C LEU A 12 -0.40 -1.32 10.01
N ASP A 13 -0.08 -0.28 10.78
CA ASP A 13 0.92 -0.37 11.84
C ASP A 13 0.42 0.31 13.12
N ILE A 14 0.11 -0.50 14.13
CA ILE A 14 -0.47 -0.05 15.41
C ILE A 14 0.15 -0.79 16.60
N ALA A 15 -0.03 -0.28 17.81
CA ALA A 15 0.35 -1.00 19.03
C ALA A 15 -0.58 -2.21 19.25
N HIS A 16 -0.03 -3.36 19.62
CA HIS A 16 -0.82 -4.55 19.94
C HIS A 16 -1.27 -4.50 21.41
N PRO A 17 -2.53 -4.87 21.74
CA PRO A 17 -3.07 -4.78 23.09
C PRO A 17 -2.30 -5.61 24.13
N ASP A 18 -1.77 -6.78 23.73
CA ASP A 18 -0.95 -7.65 24.60
C ASP A 18 0.53 -7.21 24.69
N GLY A 19 0.88 -6.05 24.11
CA GLY A 19 2.24 -5.55 23.98
C GLY A 19 2.86 -5.84 22.61
N GLY A 20 3.80 -4.98 22.20
CA GLY A 20 4.45 -5.04 20.89
C GLY A 20 3.78 -4.20 19.79
N ARG A 21 4.21 -4.41 18.54
CA ARG A 21 3.71 -3.74 17.34
C ARG A 21 3.01 -4.75 16.44
N LEU A 22 1.82 -4.40 15.95
CA LEU A 22 1.11 -5.15 14.93
C LEU A 22 1.33 -4.46 13.58
N PHE A 23 2.13 -5.09 12.72
CA PHE A 23 2.33 -4.67 11.34
C PHE A 23 1.68 -5.71 10.40
N LEU A 24 0.79 -5.24 9.53
CA LEU A 24 0.11 -6.07 8.53
C LEU A 24 0.18 -5.41 7.16
N GLU A 25 0.32 -6.24 6.11
CA GLU A 25 0.36 -5.81 4.72
C GLU A 25 -0.60 -6.65 3.87
N ALA A 26 -1.44 -5.98 3.08
CA ALA A 26 -2.43 -6.60 2.21
C ALA A 26 -2.00 -6.51 0.74
N GLU A 27 -2.39 -7.52 -0.06
CA GLU A 27 -2.20 -7.47 -1.51
C GLU A 27 -3.15 -6.50 -2.20
N LEU A 28 -2.71 -5.95 -3.34
CA LEU A 28 -3.55 -5.11 -4.19
C LEU A 28 -4.85 -5.83 -4.62
N PRO A 29 -6.01 -5.18 -4.52
CA PRO A 29 -7.25 -5.78 -4.97
C PRO A 29 -7.25 -5.97 -6.50
N PRO A 30 -8.01 -6.95 -7.04
CA PRO A 30 -7.94 -7.32 -8.45
C PRO A 30 -8.15 -6.18 -9.44
N HIS A 31 -9.01 -5.21 -9.13
CA HIS A 31 -9.26 -4.07 -10.02
C HIS A 31 -8.09 -3.09 -10.08
N MET A 32 -7.31 -2.97 -9.01
CA MET A 32 -6.11 -2.13 -8.98
C MET A 32 -4.94 -2.83 -9.68
N LYS A 33 -4.78 -4.16 -9.51
CA LYS A 33 -3.75 -4.95 -10.24
C LYS A 33 -3.85 -4.74 -11.77
N THR A 34 -5.06 -4.70 -12.32
CA THR A 34 -5.29 -4.41 -13.75
C THR A 34 -4.81 -3.01 -14.16
N SER A 35 -5.10 -1.99 -13.35
CA SER A 35 -4.68 -0.61 -13.62
C SER A 35 -3.16 -0.45 -13.49
N TRP A 36 -2.53 -1.08 -12.49
CA TRP A 36 -1.08 -1.07 -12.29
C TRP A 36 -0.35 -1.68 -13.46
N LYS A 37 -0.80 -2.87 -13.92
CA LYS A 37 -0.23 -3.52 -15.10
C LYS A 37 -0.35 -2.68 -16.36
N LEU A 38 -1.47 -1.97 -16.55
CA LEU A 38 -1.67 -1.10 -17.70
C LEU A 38 -0.72 0.10 -17.68
N LEU A 39 -0.46 0.67 -16.50
CA LEU A 39 0.43 1.83 -16.32
C LEU A 39 1.91 1.44 -16.20
N GLY A 40 2.22 0.14 -16.08
CA GLY A 40 3.58 -0.34 -15.92
C GLY A 40 4.18 -0.10 -14.53
N PHE A 41 3.34 0.04 -13.50
CA PHE A 41 3.81 0.24 -12.11
C PHE A 41 4.11 -1.10 -11.42
N ASP A 42 5.23 -1.21 -10.70
CA ASP A 42 5.50 -2.30 -9.75
C ASP A 42 5.12 -1.86 -8.33
N GLU A 43 4.51 -2.76 -7.56
CA GLU A 43 4.09 -2.50 -6.17
C GLU A 43 5.28 -2.29 -5.21
N ARG A 44 6.48 -2.71 -5.61
CA ARG A 44 7.72 -2.61 -4.83
C ARG A 44 8.58 -1.41 -5.21
N ASP A 45 8.16 -0.61 -6.18
CA ASP A 45 8.88 0.59 -6.61
C ASP A 45 8.81 1.73 -5.57
N ALA A 46 8.01 1.59 -4.51
CA ALA A 46 7.86 2.54 -3.42
C ALA A 46 9.09 2.60 -2.47
N LYS A 47 10.31 2.55 -3.01
CA LYS A 47 11.50 2.88 -2.22
C LYS A 47 11.46 4.36 -1.88
N ASP A 48 11.24 4.65 -0.60
CA ASP A 48 11.51 5.95 0.01
C ASP A 48 10.63 7.12 -0.49
N ALA A 49 9.32 6.87 -0.66
CA ALA A 49 8.34 7.90 -1.09
C ALA A 49 8.30 9.15 -0.19
N PHE A 50 8.88 9.08 1.01
CA PHE A 50 8.86 10.14 2.02
C PHE A 50 10.25 10.51 2.55
N ALA A 51 11.34 10.09 1.89
CA ALA A 51 12.74 10.31 2.34
C ALA A 51 13.15 11.78 2.54
N GLY A 52 12.33 12.74 2.11
CA GLY A 52 12.59 14.18 2.24
C GLY A 52 11.55 14.93 3.08
N LEU A 53 10.72 14.23 3.86
CA LEU A 53 9.68 14.83 4.71
C LEU A 53 10.04 14.84 6.21
N GLU A 54 11.32 14.70 6.57
CA GLU A 54 11.75 14.90 7.96
C GLU A 54 11.71 16.40 8.32
N GLU A 55 10.78 16.77 9.19
CA GLU A 55 10.83 17.96 10.05
C GLU A 55 10.39 17.57 11.47
#